data_AF-A0A1B9N403-F1
#
_entry.id   AF-A0A1B9N403-F1
#
_cell.length_a   1.000
_cell.length_b   1.000
_cell.length_c   1.000
_cell.angle_alpha   90.00
_cell.angle_beta   90.00
_cell.angle_gamma   90.00
#
_symmetry.space_group_name_H-M   'P 1'
#
loop_
_entity.id
_entity.type
_entity.pdbx_description
1 polymer ?
#
loop_
_entity_poly.entity_id
_entity_poly.type
_entity_poly.pdbx_seq_one_letter_code
_entity_poly.pdbx_strand_id
1 'polypeptide(L)'
;MRWYSEHNIHTKSELINLLIAPVYSEHYEEKTLQFHVCNDYIHGVTILWSLIEFNVINDYRNILLAGKYRYIKCNLIKQIDEAWSYSYYCELSFPPYYSCPLNYLELANFEVNQEWRTQVRNYHQLQK
;
A
#
# COMPACT_ATOMS: atom_id res chain seq x y z
N MET A 1 -4.90 12.56 9.01
CA MET A 1 -4.00 11.47 8.62
C MET A 1 -3.37 10.92 9.90
N ARG A 2 -3.52 9.62 10.17
CA ARG A 2 -2.98 8.99 11.39
C ARG A 2 -1.65 8.33 11.05
N TRP A 3 -0.63 8.61 11.86
CA TRP A 3 0.68 8.00 11.74
C TRP A 3 0.86 6.91 12.81
N TYR A 4 1.53 5.84 12.43
CA TYR A 4 1.91 4.72 13.29
C TYR A 4 3.43 4.71 13.37
N SER A 5 3.96 4.59 14.58
CA SER A 5 5.39 4.51 14.82
C SER A 5 5.74 3.14 15.36
N GLU A 6 6.75 2.52 14.77
CA GLU A 6 7.28 1.25 15.24
C GLU A 6 8.54 1.52 16.04
N HIS A 7 8.44 1.43 17.37
CA HIS A 7 9.52 1.85 18.29
C HIS A 7 10.79 0.99 18.20
N ASN A 8 10.71 -0.21 17.61
CA ASN A 8 11.84 -1.12 17.40
C ASN A 8 12.44 -1.03 15.98
N ILE A 9 12.04 -0.03 15.19
CA ILE A 9 12.51 0.16 13.82
C ILE A 9 13.38 1.42 13.76
N HIS A 10 14.65 1.23 13.42
CA HIS A 10 15.66 2.29 13.47
C HIS A 10 15.99 2.85 12.09
N THR A 11 15.65 2.12 11.03
CA THR A 11 15.91 2.55 9.65
C THR A 11 14.66 2.51 8.79
N LYS A 12 14.64 3.36 7.75
CA LYS A 12 13.60 3.33 6.72
C LYS A 12 13.49 1.97 6.03
N SER A 13 14.63 1.34 5.77
CA SER A 13 14.68 0.03 5.09
C SER A 13 14.07 -1.07 5.94
N GLU A 14 14.32 -1.08 7.25
CA GLU A 14 13.65 -1.99 8.18
C GLU A 14 12.13 -1.78 8.18
N LEU A 15 11.67 -0.52 8.18
CA LEU A 15 10.23 -0.24 8.10
C LEU A 15 9.63 -0.73 6.78
N ILE A 16 10.31 -0.50 5.66
CA ILE A 16 9.86 -1.02 4.35
C ILE A 16 9.78 -2.56 4.40
N ASN A 17 10.81 -3.23 4.91
CA ASN A 17 10.84 -4.69 5.03
C ASN A 17 9.69 -5.21 5.89
N LEU A 18 9.39 -4.54 7.00
CA LEU A 18 8.25 -4.86 7.85
C LEU A 18 6.92 -4.70 7.08
N LEU A 19 6.76 -3.59 6.35
CA LEU A 19 5.52 -3.27 5.65
C LEU A 19 5.23 -4.16 4.43
N ILE A 20 6.27 -4.76 3.82
CA ILE A 20 6.12 -5.72 2.72
C ILE A 20 6.13 -7.18 3.18
N ALA A 21 6.46 -7.43 4.45
CA ALA A 21 6.49 -8.78 5.00
C ALA A 21 5.09 -9.43 4.91
N PRO A 22 5.03 -10.74 4.66
CA PRO A 22 3.76 -11.45 4.63
C PRO A 22 3.12 -11.50 6.02
N VAL A 23 1.80 -11.43 6.06
CA VAL A 23 1.01 -11.60 7.28
C VAL A 23 0.24 -12.92 7.17
N TYR A 24 0.30 -13.73 8.22
CA TYR A 24 -0.39 -15.01 8.30
C TYR A 24 -1.27 -15.04 9.54
N SER A 25 -2.49 -15.54 9.38
CA SER A 25 -3.42 -15.81 10.47
C SER A 25 -4.23 -17.06 10.15
N GLU A 26 -5.08 -17.49 11.08
CA GLU A 26 -6.03 -18.58 10.87
C GLU A 26 -7.16 -18.24 9.87
N HIS A 27 -7.34 -16.95 9.57
CA HIS A 27 -8.44 -16.46 8.74
C HIS A 27 -8.00 -16.02 7.34
N TYR A 28 -6.77 -15.51 7.23
CA TYR A 28 -6.25 -14.97 5.97
C TYR A 28 -4.73 -15.00 5.90
N GLU A 29 -4.23 -14.90 4.67
CA GLU A 29 -2.83 -14.61 4.36
C GLU A 29 -2.73 -13.36 3.49
N GLU A 30 -1.84 -12.43 3.83
CA GLU A 30 -1.45 -11.30 2.98
C GLU A 30 -0.02 -11.49 2.50
N LYS A 31 0.20 -11.36 1.20
CA LYS A 31 1.53 -11.45 0.57
C LYS A 31 1.74 -10.28 -0.38
N THR A 32 2.86 -9.59 -0.24
CA THR A 32 3.28 -8.59 -1.23
C THR A 32 3.78 -9.28 -2.49
N LEU A 33 3.08 -9.11 -3.60
CA LEU A 33 3.50 -9.64 -4.90
C LEU A 33 4.55 -8.76 -5.55
N GLN A 34 4.36 -7.45 -5.49
CA GLN A 34 5.25 -6.44 -6.06
C GLN A 34 5.22 -5.20 -5.16
N PHE A 35 6.33 -4.49 -5.08
CA PHE A 35 6.38 -3.18 -4.45
C PHE A 35 7.19 -2.18 -5.28
N HIS A 36 6.88 -0.90 -5.12
CA HIS A 36 7.57 0.19 -5.77
C HIS A 36 7.74 1.34 -4.78
N VAL A 37 8.96 1.88 -4.70
CA VAL A 37 9.32 2.97 -3.81
C VAL A 37 9.61 4.21 -4.63
N CYS A 38 8.95 5.31 -4.31
CA CYS A 38 9.26 6.63 -4.86
C CYS A 38 9.32 7.67 -3.74
N ASN A 39 9.97 8.80 -4.00
CA ASN A 39 10.13 9.86 -3.01
C ASN A 39 9.43 11.12 -3.48
N ASP A 40 8.69 11.74 -2.56
CA ASP A 40 8.24 13.11 -2.68
C ASP A 40 9.21 13.99 -1.87
N TYR A 41 10.16 14.59 -2.58
CA TYR A 41 11.17 15.46 -1.98
C TYR A 41 10.59 16.78 -1.48
N ILE A 42 9.43 17.20 -1.98
CA ILE A 42 8.79 18.46 -1.55
C ILE A 42 8.24 18.28 -0.14
N HIS A 43 7.58 17.16 0.13
CA HIS A 43 6.97 16.89 1.44
C HIS A 43 7.86 16.06 2.38
N GLY A 44 9.01 15.58 1.87
CA GLY A 44 9.95 14.74 2.61
C GLY A 44 9.34 13.39 2.98
N VAL A 45 8.56 12.80 2.06
CA VAL A 45 7.84 11.54 2.28
C VAL A 45 8.33 10.50 1.27
N THR A 46 8.59 9.29 1.75
CA THR A 46 8.77 8.11 0.88
C THR A 46 7.41 7.45 0.70
N ILE A 47 7.03 7.17 -0.54
CA ILE A 47 5.80 6.48 -0.89
C ILE A 47 6.15 5.04 -1.27
N LEU A 48 5.58 4.08 -0.54
CA LEU A 48 5.67 2.66 -0.79
C LEU A 48 4.34 2.17 -1.37
N TRP A 49 4.33 1.89 -2.66
CA TRP A 49 3.24 1.19 -3.32
C TRP A 49 3.46 -0.32 -3.20
N SER A 50 2.41 -1.07 -2.92
CA SER A 50 2.46 -2.52 -2.84
C SER A 50 1.22 -3.13 -3.48
N LEU A 51 1.42 -4.11 -4.35
CA LEU A 51 0.37 -4.99 -4.84
C LEU A 51 0.28 -6.19 -3.89
N ILE A 52 -0.83 -6.33 -3.20
CA ILE A 52 -1.04 -7.39 -2.21
C ILE A 52 -1.91 -8.49 -2.82
N GLU A 53 -1.54 -9.75 -2.60
CA GLU A 53 -2.45 -10.89 -2.71
C GLU A 53 -3.00 -11.20 -1.32
N PHE A 54 -4.32 -11.14 -1.20
CA PHE A 54 -5.07 -11.44 0.01
C PHE A 54 -5.83 -12.74 -0.17
N ASN A 55 -5.38 -13.78 0.52
CA ASN A 55 -6.00 -15.09 0.49
C ASN A 55 -6.87 -15.28 1.73
N VAL A 56 -8.18 -15.22 1.56
CA VAL A 56 -9.18 -15.43 2.60
C VAL A 56 -9.43 -16.93 2.73
N ILE A 57 -9.10 -17.52 3.89
CA ILE A 57 -9.15 -18.97 4.14
C ILE A 57 -10.56 -19.40 4.53
N ASN A 58 -11.19 -18.63 5.40
CA ASN A 58 -12.59 -18.78 5.81
C ASN A 58 -13.29 -17.43 5.67
N ASP A 59 -14.61 -17.43 5.49
CA ASP A 59 -15.38 -16.19 5.31
C ASP A 59 -15.01 -15.16 6.39
N TYR A 60 -14.29 -14.12 5.97
CA TYR A 60 -13.63 -13.22 6.90
C TYR A 60 -14.61 -12.15 7.36
N ARG A 61 -14.95 -12.20 8.65
CA ARG A 61 -15.83 -11.22 9.33
C ARG A 61 -17.18 -10.99 8.65
N ASN A 62 -17.68 -11.92 7.84
CA ASN A 62 -18.85 -11.76 6.95
C ASN A 62 -18.73 -10.61 5.93
N ILE A 63 -17.52 -10.12 5.68
CA ILE A 63 -17.25 -9.00 4.75
C ILE A 63 -16.69 -9.54 3.43
N LEU A 64 -15.96 -10.65 3.47
CA LEU A 64 -15.32 -11.27 2.32
C LEU A 64 -15.50 -12.78 2.34
N LEU A 65 -15.85 -13.34 1.19
CA LEU A 65 -15.90 -14.79 0.98
C LEU A 65 -14.49 -15.37 0.92
N ALA A 66 -14.37 -16.66 1.22
CA ALA A 66 -13.14 -17.39 0.96
C ALA A 66 -12.70 -17.26 -0.52
N GLY A 67 -11.42 -16.96 -0.74
CA GLY A 67 -10.89 -16.70 -2.08
C GLY A 67 -9.67 -15.81 -2.10
N LYS A 68 -9.18 -15.55 -3.31
CA LYS A 68 -8.02 -14.69 -3.57
C LYS A 68 -8.43 -13.35 -4.13
N TYR A 69 -7.95 -12.29 -3.49
CA TYR A 69 -8.19 -10.91 -3.85
C TYR A 69 -6.86 -10.20 -4.06
N ARG A 70 -6.84 -9.18 -4.92
CA ARG A 70 -5.67 -8.34 -5.13
C ARG A 70 -6.03 -6.88 -5.01
N TYR A 71 -5.34 -6.17 -4.14
CA TYR A 71 -5.58 -4.75 -3.92
C TYR A 71 -4.26 -3.98 -3.86
N ILE A 72 -4.38 -2.66 -4.00
CA ILE A 72 -3.26 -1.73 -3.96
C ILE A 72 -3.19 -1.10 -2.58
N LYS A 73 -2.01 -1.19 -1.97
CA LYS A 73 -1.66 -0.59 -0.70
C LYS A 73 -0.66 0.53 -0.94
N CYS A 74 -0.92 1.68 -0.30
CA CYS A 74 -0.04 2.83 -0.28
C CYS A 74 0.38 3.09 1.16
N ASN A 75 1.67 2.99 1.46
CA ASN A 75 2.21 3.44 2.73
C ASN A 75 3.03 4.71 2.49
N LEU A 76 2.71 5.76 3.22
CA LEU A 76 3.54 6.96 3.34
C LEU A 76 4.50 6.73 4.49
N ILE A 77 5.79 6.92 4.27
CA ILE A 77 6.85 6.69 5.24
C ILE A 77 7.59 8.00 5.45
N LYS A 78 7.75 8.40 6.71
CA LYS A 78 8.45 9.61 7.10
C LYS A 78 9.06 9.42 8.48
N GLN A 79 10.18 10.10 8.73
CA GLN A 79 10.72 10.20 10.08
C GLN A 79 9.96 11.29 10.84
N ILE A 80 9.36 10.91 11.97
CA ILE A 80 8.69 11.83 12.89
C ILE A 80 9.47 11.76 14.20
N ASP A 81 9.99 12.91 14.62
CA ASP A 81 10.99 13.02 15.68
C ASP A 81 12.20 12.10 15.38
N GLU A 82 12.43 11.09 16.21
CA GLU A 82 13.52 10.12 16.06
C GLU A 82 13.05 8.77 15.48
N ALA A 83 11.74 8.57 15.29
CA ALA A 83 11.16 7.30 14.88
C ALA A 83 10.77 7.30 13.40
N TRP A 84 10.94 6.15 12.75
CA TRP A 84 10.33 5.92 11.45
C TRP A 84 8.86 5.58 11.62
N SER A 85 8.01 6.36 10.97
CA SER A 85 6.56 6.24 11.04
C SER A 85 5.97 5.99 9.67
N TYR A 86 4.79 5.37 9.64
CA TYR A 86 4.02 5.20 8.43
C TYR A 86 2.54 5.58 8.58
N SER A 87 1.93 5.97 7.47
CA SER A 87 0.48 6.07 7.30
C SER A 87 0.07 5.17 6.15
N TYR A 88 -1.04 4.47 6.29
CA TYR A 88 -1.53 3.53 5.29
C TYR A 88 -2.81 4.04 4.60
N TYR A 89 -2.92 3.75 3.31
CA TYR A 89 -4.10 3.95 2.48
C TYR A 89 -4.35 2.73 1.59
N CYS A 90 -5.61 2.36 1.42
CA CYS A 90 -6.07 1.52 0.30
C CYS A 90 -6.66 2.39 -0.82
N GLU A 91 -6.89 1.78 -1.98
CA GLU A 91 -7.43 2.45 -3.16
C GLU A 91 -8.81 3.12 -2.92
N LEU A 92 -9.68 2.52 -2.10
CA LEU A 92 -10.97 3.13 -1.71
C LEU A 92 -10.83 4.37 -0.83
N SER A 93 -9.70 4.53 -0.13
CA SER A 93 -9.45 5.68 0.74
C SER A 93 -8.89 6.90 -0.01
N PHE A 94 -8.88 6.87 -1.34
CA PHE A 94 -8.32 7.92 -2.22
C PHE A 94 -6.91 8.36 -1.77
N PRO A 95 -5.87 7.52 -1.96
CA PRO A 95 -4.51 7.88 -1.62
C PRO A 95 -4.10 9.23 -2.26
N PRO A 96 -3.39 10.11 -1.54
CA PRO A 96 -3.08 11.46 -2.03
C PRO A 96 -2.00 11.52 -3.13
N TYR A 97 -1.52 10.36 -3.58
CA TYR A 97 -0.45 10.23 -4.57
C TYR A 97 -0.90 9.42 -5.78
N TYR A 98 -0.38 9.82 -6.95
CA TYR A 98 -0.73 9.24 -8.25
C TYR A 98 0.44 8.52 -8.94
N SER A 99 1.57 8.37 -8.24
CA SER A 99 2.78 7.70 -8.74
C SER A 99 2.70 6.16 -8.74
N CYS A 100 1.53 5.59 -8.44
CA CYS A 100 1.33 4.14 -8.43
C CYS A 100 1.67 3.53 -9.81
N PRO A 101 2.45 2.44 -9.89
CA PRO A 101 2.74 1.78 -11.17
C PRO A 101 1.47 1.37 -11.92
N LEU A 102 1.43 1.64 -13.23
CA LEU A 102 0.25 1.34 -14.06
C LEU A 102 -0.10 -0.14 -14.11
N ASN A 103 0.90 -1.03 -14.05
CA ASN A 103 0.68 -2.47 -14.05
C ASN A 103 -0.05 -2.95 -12.79
N TYR A 104 0.01 -2.22 -11.67
CA TYR A 104 -0.73 -2.59 -10.46
C TYR A 104 -2.24 -2.39 -10.68
N LEU A 105 -2.63 -1.38 -11.44
CA LEU A 105 -4.03 -1.13 -11.78
C LEU A 105 -4.63 -2.30 -12.57
N GLU A 106 -3.86 -2.92 -13.45
CA GLU A 106 -4.34 -4.08 -14.24
C GLU A 106 -4.44 -5.37 -13.41
N LEU A 107 -3.62 -5.49 -12.36
CA LEU A 107 -3.55 -6.70 -11.52
C LEU A 107 -4.49 -6.68 -10.31
N ALA A 108 -4.81 -5.49 -9.79
CA ALA A 108 -5.69 -5.32 -8.65
C ALA A 108 -7.16 -5.36 -9.05
N ASN A 109 -7.91 -6.27 -8.43
CA ASN A 109 -9.30 -6.57 -8.71
C ASN A 109 -10.24 -6.35 -7.51
N PHE A 110 -9.71 -5.92 -6.37
CA PHE A 110 -10.44 -5.68 -5.13
C PHE A 110 -10.21 -4.25 -4.64
N GLU A 111 -11.21 -3.67 -3.96
CA GLU A 111 -11.18 -2.28 -3.48
C GLU A 111 -10.93 -1.24 -4.58
N VAL A 112 -11.44 -1.50 -5.79
CA VAL A 112 -11.18 -0.67 -6.96
C VAL A 112 -11.91 0.67 -6.92
N ASN A 113 -11.18 1.74 -7.19
CA ASN A 113 -11.63 3.12 -7.30
C ASN A 113 -11.26 3.70 -8.67
N GLN A 114 -12.23 3.75 -9.58
CA GLN A 114 -12.02 4.18 -10.96
C GLN A 114 -11.62 5.66 -11.07
N GLU A 115 -12.12 6.51 -10.18
CA GLU A 115 -11.78 7.93 -10.17
C GLU A 115 -10.31 8.13 -9.82
N TRP A 116 -9.84 7.48 -8.76
CA TRP A 116 -8.43 7.53 -8.37
C TRP A 116 -7.52 6.94 -9.46
N ARG A 117 -7.89 5.80 -10.07
CA ARG A 117 -7.14 5.21 -11.19
C ARG A 117 -7.04 6.14 -12.39
N THR A 118 -8.07 6.92 -12.67
CA THR A 118 -8.03 7.93 -13.74
C THR A 118 -6.96 8.98 -13.46
N GLN A 119 -6.84 9.45 -12.20
CA GLN A 119 -5.79 10.39 -11.80
C GLN A 119 -4.38 9.78 -11.91
N VAL A 120 -4.22 8.51 -11.52
CA VAL A 120 -2.95 7.77 -11.72
C VAL A 120 -2.58 7.74 -13.21
N ARG A 121 -3.53 7.39 -14.09
CA ARG A 121 -3.27 7.35 -15.53
C ARG A 121 -2.89 8.72 -16.09
N ASN A 122 -3.59 9.78 -15.69
CA ASN A 122 -3.29 11.16 -16.08
C ASN A 122 -1.89 11.57 -15.60
N TYR A 123 -1.55 11.26 -14.35
CA TYR A 123 -0.23 11.54 -13.80
C TYR A 123 0.88 10.91 -14.65
N HIS A 124 0.76 9.62 -15.01
CA HIS A 124 1.74 8.94 -15.87
C HIS A 124 1.78 9.47 -17.31
N GLN A 125 0.68 9.99 -17.84
CA GLN A 125 0.67 10.65 -19.15
C GLN A 125 1.44 11.97 -19.13
N LEU A 126 1.37 12.73 -18.04
CA LEU A 126 2.05 14.01 -17.87
C LEU A 126 3.56 13.90 -17.59
N GLN A 127 4.03 12.71 -17.17
CA GLN A 127 5.44 12.42 -16.90
C GLN A 127 6.19 11.87 -18.14
N LYS A 128 5.51 11.72 -19.28
CA LYS A 128 6.12 11.37 -20.57
C LYS A 128 6.63 12.61 -21.28
#